data_AF-A0A2P2BTK3-F1
#
_entry.id   AF-A0A2P2BTK3-F1
#
_cell.length_a   1.000
_cell.length_b   1.000
_cell.length_c   1.000
_cell.angle_alpha   90.00
_cell.angle_beta   90.00
_cell.angle_gamma   90.00
#
_symmetry.space_group_name_H-M   'P 1'
#
loop_
_entity.id
_entity.type
_entity.pdbx_description
1 polymer ?
#
loop_
_entity_poly.entity_id
_entity_poly.type
_entity_poly.pdbx_seq_one_letter_code
_entity_poly.pdbx_strand_id
1 'polypeptide(L)'
;MKIKIGLLALVLSTILVGCSDATIENNDSTNKPSIEENKDTHKDNKEQEINKEGIENSDKNDNSINTEKEEPIENLEEINKENINIENYKGEIDFKLYTFDSEDNDKRIVLKDIHNIDKDDTLENKINALLSSLKKDYFKDEKANIQLESINDGIATINLVDENSWRQHFQGSTGGYINQKTIVETLLQRDYDGEWIKGVNVLIDGKKQEVFDHASFEEIFYR
;
A
#
# COMPACT_ATOMS: atom_id res chain seq x y z
N MET A 1 32.67 25.11 58.73
CA MET A 1 31.52 24.28 59.15
C MET A 1 31.14 23.40 57.95
N LYS A 2 31.28 22.08 58.06
CA LYS A 2 31.01 21.11 56.98
C LYS A 2 29.60 20.57 57.18
N ILE A 3 28.73 20.65 56.18
CA ILE A 3 27.43 19.97 56.20
C ILE A 3 27.50 18.81 55.20
N LYS A 4 27.45 17.59 55.72
CA LYS A 4 27.33 16.35 54.95
C LYS A 4 25.84 16.06 54.76
N ILE A 5 25.48 15.76 53.51
CA ILE A 5 24.18 15.26 53.07
C ILE A 5 24.02 13.81 53.54
N GLY A 6 22.83 13.44 54.03
CA GLY A 6 22.52 12.08 54.47
C GLY A 6 21.07 11.70 54.19
N LEU A 7 20.86 11.11 53.01
CA LEU A 7 19.93 10.03 52.65
C LEU A 7 18.48 10.08 53.18
N LEU A 8 17.53 10.39 52.28
CA LEU A 8 16.10 10.12 52.44
C LEU A 8 15.76 8.82 51.69
N ALA A 9 15.46 7.75 52.40
CA ALA A 9 14.90 6.53 51.83
C ALA A 9 13.37 6.63 51.86
N LEU A 10 12.74 6.65 50.70
CA LEU A 10 11.28 6.68 50.56
C LEU A 10 10.83 5.36 49.92
N VAL A 11 10.30 4.47 50.76
CA VAL A 11 9.67 3.22 50.33
C VAL A 11 8.22 3.54 50.00
N LEU A 12 7.81 3.37 48.75
CA LEU A 12 6.39 3.30 48.39
C LEU A 12 6.11 1.99 47.65
N SER A 13 5.49 1.07 48.39
CA SER A 13 4.82 -0.12 47.86
C SER A 13 3.43 0.26 47.35
N THR A 14 3.07 -0.22 46.16
CA THR A 14 1.66 -0.47 45.83
C THR A 14 1.55 -1.85 45.17
N ILE A 15 0.74 -2.70 45.78
CA ILE A 15 0.22 -3.95 45.20
C ILE A 15 -1.27 -3.69 45.02
N LEU A 16 -1.74 -3.70 43.78
CA LEU A 16 -3.17 -3.72 43.46
C LEU A 16 -3.38 -4.62 42.24
N VAL A 17 -3.87 -5.85 42.48
CA VAL A 17 -4.58 -6.65 41.48
C VAL A 17 -5.71 -7.38 42.19
N GLY A 18 -6.90 -7.34 41.59
CA GLY A 18 -7.88 -8.42 41.72
C GLY A 18 -9.32 -7.97 41.96
N CYS A 19 -10.12 -7.95 40.88
CA CYS A 19 -11.41 -8.64 40.81
C CYS A 19 -11.99 -8.53 39.39
N SER A 20 -12.16 -9.67 38.71
CA SER A 20 -13.47 -10.05 38.14
C SER A 20 -13.46 -11.54 37.80
N ASP A 21 -14.48 -12.26 38.29
CA ASP A 21 -14.79 -13.64 37.96
C ASP A 21 -15.50 -13.71 36.59
N ALA A 22 -15.12 -14.70 35.79
CA ALA A 22 -16.04 -15.37 34.88
C ALA A 22 -15.58 -16.83 34.69
N THR A 23 -16.36 -17.74 35.27
CA THR A 23 -16.26 -19.19 35.13
C THR A 23 -16.59 -19.60 33.69
N ILE A 24 -15.74 -20.40 33.06
CA ILE A 24 -16.12 -21.22 31.89
C ILE A 24 -15.91 -22.67 32.29
N GLU A 25 -17.02 -23.37 32.53
CA GLU A 25 -17.07 -24.82 32.58
C GLU A 25 -16.91 -25.38 31.15
N ASN A 26 -15.97 -26.30 30.98
CA ASN A 26 -15.91 -27.18 29.82
C ASN A 26 -16.76 -28.42 30.12
N ASN A 27 -17.76 -28.70 29.28
CA ASN A 27 -18.32 -30.04 29.16
C ASN A 27 -18.50 -30.40 27.68
N ASP A 28 -17.80 -31.46 27.31
CA ASP A 28 -17.93 -32.25 26.09
C ASP A 28 -19.21 -33.12 26.18
N SER A 29 -20.02 -33.17 25.11
CA SER A 29 -20.67 -34.40 24.62
C SER A 29 -21.66 -34.11 23.46
N THR A 30 -21.34 -34.73 22.34
CA THR A 30 -22.23 -35.35 21.33
C THR A 30 -23.74 -35.45 21.65
N ASN A 31 -24.60 -34.94 20.76
CA ASN A 31 -25.68 -35.74 20.14
C ASN A 31 -26.45 -34.98 19.03
N LYS A 32 -26.57 -35.63 17.87
CA LYS A 32 -27.55 -35.39 16.80
C LYS A 32 -28.73 -36.36 17.04
N PRO A 33 -30.01 -35.96 16.88
CA PRO A 33 -30.80 -36.32 15.67
C PRO A 33 -31.73 -35.15 15.24
N SER A 34 -31.77 -34.75 13.97
CA SER A 34 -32.64 -35.24 12.86
C SER A 34 -34.12 -34.77 12.88
N ILE A 35 -34.43 -33.83 11.97
CA ILE A 35 -35.51 -33.74 10.95
C ILE A 35 -36.99 -33.95 11.36
N GLU A 36 -37.86 -32.95 11.07
CA GLU A 36 -39.04 -32.97 10.15
C GLU A 36 -39.80 -31.62 10.28
N GLU A 37 -39.93 -30.79 9.23
CA GLU A 37 -40.84 -30.81 8.06
C GLU A 37 -42.22 -30.14 8.30
N ASN A 38 -42.48 -29.03 7.56
CA ASN A 38 -43.73 -28.65 6.88
C ASN A 38 -43.47 -27.28 6.19
N LYS A 39 -43.50 -27.14 4.85
CA LYS A 39 -44.67 -27.09 3.94
C LYS A 39 -45.67 -25.99 4.36
N ASP A 40 -46.13 -25.07 3.51
CA ASP A 40 -46.50 -25.27 2.12
C ASP A 40 -46.71 -23.94 1.32
N THR A 41 -46.47 -24.03 0.01
CA THR A 41 -47.17 -23.45 -1.17
C THR A 41 -47.46 -21.95 -1.37
N HIS A 42 -47.01 -21.39 -2.50
CA HIS A 42 -47.75 -21.21 -3.78
C HIS A 42 -46.80 -20.51 -4.80
N LYS A 43 -46.23 -21.15 -5.84
CA LYS A 43 -46.76 -21.55 -7.15
C LYS A 43 -47.43 -20.41 -7.93
N ASP A 44 -46.75 -19.89 -8.97
CA ASP A 44 -47.22 -20.00 -10.36
C ASP A 44 -46.14 -19.70 -11.41
N ASN A 45 -46.23 -20.47 -12.49
CA ASN A 45 -45.34 -20.62 -13.64
C ASN A 45 -45.59 -19.56 -14.73
N LYS A 46 -44.58 -19.24 -15.56
CA LYS A 46 -44.61 -19.52 -17.02
C LYS A 46 -43.32 -19.14 -17.76
N GLU A 47 -42.81 -20.11 -18.52
CA GLU A 47 -41.92 -19.97 -19.68
C GLU A 47 -42.66 -19.49 -20.95
N GLN A 48 -41.84 -19.30 -22.00
CA GLN A 48 -42.12 -19.25 -23.46
C GLN A 48 -42.41 -17.86 -24.05
N GLU A 49 -42.04 -17.50 -25.28
CA GLU A 49 -41.10 -17.97 -26.31
C GLU A 49 -41.04 -16.84 -27.37
N ILE A 50 -39.92 -16.75 -28.06
CA ILE A 50 -39.64 -16.31 -29.44
C ILE A 50 -40.82 -15.78 -30.31
N ASN A 51 -40.61 -14.65 -31.02
CA ASN A 51 -40.93 -14.56 -32.46
C ASN A 51 -40.14 -13.48 -33.22
N LYS A 52 -39.67 -13.90 -34.41
CA LYS A 52 -39.08 -13.15 -35.53
C LYS A 52 -40.16 -12.57 -36.43
N GLU A 53 -39.85 -11.46 -37.09
CA GLU A 53 -40.16 -11.07 -38.49
C GLU A 53 -39.56 -9.64 -38.66
N GLY A 54 -38.78 -9.23 -39.66
CA GLY A 54 -38.62 -9.68 -41.05
C GLY A 54 -39.13 -8.58 -42.01
N ILE A 55 -38.38 -8.30 -43.09
CA ILE A 55 -38.64 -7.39 -44.26
C ILE A 55 -37.87 -6.05 -44.17
N GLU A 56 -36.65 -5.92 -44.71
CA GLU A 56 -36.21 -5.79 -46.14
C GLU A 56 -36.85 -4.64 -46.93
N ASN A 57 -36.02 -3.70 -47.42
CA ASN A 57 -35.93 -3.39 -48.85
C ASN A 57 -34.62 -2.67 -49.19
N SER A 58 -33.85 -3.36 -50.03
CA SER A 58 -32.80 -2.91 -50.93
C SER A 58 -33.35 -1.87 -51.93
N ASP A 59 -32.52 -0.94 -52.43
CA ASP A 59 -32.16 -0.94 -53.85
C ASP A 59 -31.01 0.01 -54.23
N LYS A 60 -30.18 -0.54 -55.10
CA LYS A 60 -28.92 -0.04 -55.67
C LYS A 60 -29.16 0.66 -57.01
N ASN A 61 -28.08 1.30 -57.49
CA ASN A 61 -27.67 1.46 -58.91
C ASN A 61 -28.33 2.60 -59.71
N ASP A 62 -27.66 3.31 -60.63
CA ASP A 62 -26.27 3.35 -61.12
C ASP A 62 -26.10 4.55 -62.08
N ASN A 63 -24.84 4.91 -62.40
CA ASN A 63 -24.32 5.60 -63.61
C ASN A 63 -24.62 7.11 -63.86
N SER A 64 -23.76 7.92 -64.49
CA SER A 64 -22.35 7.87 -64.95
C SER A 64 -22.04 9.20 -65.71
N ILE A 65 -20.75 9.41 -66.07
CA ILE A 65 -20.12 10.29 -67.10
C ILE A 65 -19.27 11.43 -66.47
N ASN A 66 -17.95 11.23 -66.25
CA ASN A 66 -16.76 11.37 -67.15
C ASN A 66 -16.31 12.85 -67.31
N THR A 67 -15.05 13.32 -67.34
CA THR A 67 -13.66 12.83 -67.57
C THR A 67 -12.71 13.99 -67.14
N GLU A 68 -11.49 13.87 -66.60
CA GLU A 68 -10.14 13.67 -67.21
C GLU A 68 -9.10 13.85 -66.05
N LYS A 69 -8.18 12.91 -65.73
CA LYS A 69 -6.75 12.76 -66.16
C LYS A 69 -5.87 14.01 -65.86
N GLU A 70 -4.68 13.99 -65.23
CA GLU A 70 -3.57 13.02 -65.10
C GLU A 70 -2.51 13.48 -64.04
N GLU A 71 -1.87 12.49 -63.39
CA GLU A 71 -0.45 12.36 -62.92
C GLU A 71 0.12 13.03 -61.62
N PRO A 72 1.06 12.35 -60.90
CA PRO A 72 1.43 12.60 -59.50
C PRO A 72 2.66 13.51 -59.33
N ILE A 73 2.60 14.47 -58.39
CA ILE A 73 3.77 15.28 -58.00
C ILE A 73 4.43 14.65 -56.77
N GLU A 74 5.47 13.89 -57.04
CA GLU A 74 6.55 13.58 -56.11
C GLU A 74 7.33 14.86 -55.84
N ASN A 75 7.30 15.38 -54.61
CA ASN A 75 8.38 16.21 -54.10
C ASN A 75 8.45 16.10 -52.59
N LEU A 76 9.44 15.34 -52.13
CA LEU A 76 9.97 15.39 -50.77
C LEU A 76 10.50 16.80 -50.53
N GLU A 77 9.70 17.66 -49.92
CA GLU A 77 10.21 18.88 -49.29
C GLU A 77 10.92 18.48 -47.99
N GLU A 78 12.21 18.19 -48.15
CA GLU A 78 13.33 18.68 -47.35
C GLU A 78 12.93 19.33 -46.01
N ILE A 79 12.56 18.50 -45.03
CA ILE A 79 12.45 18.93 -43.65
C ILE A 79 13.88 19.14 -43.15
N ASN A 80 14.23 20.42 -42.99
CA ASN A 80 15.45 20.90 -42.37
C ASN A 80 15.85 20.02 -41.19
N LYS A 81 17.06 19.45 -41.26
CA LYS A 81 17.78 18.92 -40.10
C LYS A 81 18.18 20.10 -39.21
N GLU A 82 17.20 20.68 -38.52
CA GLU A 82 17.52 21.29 -37.24
C GLU A 82 18.06 20.16 -36.37
N ASN A 83 19.31 20.31 -35.93
CA ASN A 83 19.86 19.51 -34.85
C ASN A 83 19.00 19.80 -33.62
N ILE A 84 17.89 19.07 -33.49
CA ILE A 84 17.19 18.91 -32.23
C ILE A 84 18.18 18.12 -31.38
N ASN A 85 18.97 18.85 -30.60
CA ASN A 85 19.57 18.30 -29.40
C ASN A 85 18.37 17.90 -28.55
N ILE A 86 17.96 16.64 -28.67
CA ILE A 86 17.11 16.00 -27.69
C ILE A 86 18.01 15.87 -26.46
N GLU A 87 18.16 16.97 -25.73
CA GLU A 87 18.46 16.87 -24.31
C GLU A 87 17.37 15.95 -23.78
N ASN A 88 17.75 14.72 -23.45
CA ASN A 88 16.92 13.81 -22.69
C ASN A 88 16.56 14.58 -21.41
N TYR A 89 15.43 15.27 -21.43
CA TYR A 89 14.83 15.87 -20.26
C TYR A 89 14.50 14.70 -19.36
N LYS A 90 15.45 14.43 -18.46
CA LYS A 90 15.33 13.42 -17.43
C LYS A 90 14.19 13.87 -16.54
N GLY A 91 13.04 13.23 -16.66
CA GLY A 91 11.88 13.59 -15.86
C GLY A 91 12.21 13.41 -14.38
N GLU A 92 11.85 14.36 -13.54
CA GLU A 92 11.95 14.20 -12.09
C GLU A 92 10.54 14.03 -11.50
N ILE A 93 10.46 13.26 -10.42
CA ILE A 93 9.27 13.07 -9.61
C ILE A 93 9.59 13.35 -8.15
N ASP A 94 8.59 13.87 -7.43
CA ASP A 94 8.67 14.09 -6.00
C ASP A 94 7.84 13.02 -5.27
N PHE A 95 8.41 12.47 -4.19
CA PHE A 95 7.68 11.65 -3.23
C PHE A 95 7.61 12.32 -1.87
N LYS A 96 6.83 11.75 -0.95
CA LYS A 96 6.64 12.31 0.39
C LYS A 96 7.06 11.33 1.47
N LEU A 97 7.87 11.81 2.41
CA LEU A 97 8.07 11.14 3.69
C LEU A 97 6.91 11.54 4.61
N TYR A 98 6.15 10.55 5.09
CA TYR A 98 5.01 10.79 5.98
C TYR A 98 5.35 10.49 7.45
N THR A 99 4.54 11.03 8.35
CA THR A 99 4.43 10.63 9.76
C THR A 99 2.97 10.79 10.20
N PHE A 100 2.65 10.47 11.45
CA PHE A 100 1.30 10.60 12.01
C PHE A 100 1.31 11.44 13.29
N ASP A 101 0.21 12.14 13.53
CA ASP A 101 -0.01 12.91 14.75
C ASP A 101 -0.17 11.95 15.94
N SER A 102 0.46 12.21 17.08
CA SER A 102 0.42 11.30 18.24
C SER A 102 -0.87 11.40 19.06
N GLU A 103 -1.63 12.49 18.90
CA GLU A 103 -2.92 12.68 19.55
C GLU A 103 -4.07 12.20 18.65
N ASP A 104 -3.87 12.29 17.33
CA ASP A 104 -4.76 11.79 16.28
C ASP A 104 -3.99 10.90 15.31
N ASN A 105 -3.85 9.63 15.69
CA ASN A 105 -3.03 8.67 14.96
C ASN A 105 -3.48 8.42 13.51
N ASP A 106 -4.68 8.86 13.11
CA ASP A 106 -5.17 8.74 11.73
C ASP A 106 -4.80 9.95 10.86
N LYS A 107 -4.38 11.05 11.49
CA LYS A 107 -3.94 12.26 10.80
C LYS A 107 -2.53 12.08 10.26
N ARG A 108 -2.44 11.74 8.97
CA ARG A 108 -1.19 11.72 8.20
C ARG A 108 -0.63 13.13 8.03
N ILE A 109 0.66 13.28 8.31
CA ILE A 109 1.44 14.51 8.20
C ILE A 109 2.54 14.28 7.16
N VAL A 110 2.72 15.22 6.24
CA VAL A 110 3.90 15.24 5.37
C VAL A 110 5.07 15.78 6.18
N LEU A 111 6.05 14.92 6.47
CA LEU A 111 7.24 15.33 7.20
C LEU A 111 8.22 16.08 6.28
N LYS A 112 8.34 15.62 5.04
CA LYS A 112 9.31 16.13 4.06
C LYS A 112 8.97 15.67 2.64
N ASP A 113 9.23 16.51 1.65
CA ASP A 113 9.25 16.11 0.24
C ASP A 113 10.64 15.54 -0.14
N ILE A 114 10.64 14.46 -0.90
CA ILE A 114 11.82 13.76 -1.40
C ILE A 114 11.93 14.07 -2.89
N HIS A 115 12.84 14.99 -3.21
CA HIS A 115 13.02 15.54 -4.55
C HIS A 115 14.08 14.81 -5.38
N ASN A 116 14.13 15.20 -6.66
CA ASN A 116 15.16 14.78 -7.63
C ASN A 116 15.22 13.26 -7.83
N ILE A 117 14.07 12.58 -7.71
CA ILE A 117 13.96 11.17 -8.06
C ILE A 117 13.70 11.08 -9.55
N ASP A 118 14.54 10.34 -10.24
CA ASP A 118 14.42 10.11 -11.67
C ASP A 118 13.13 9.33 -11.99
N LYS A 119 12.28 9.93 -12.81
CA LYS A 119 11.01 9.37 -13.25
C LYS A 119 11.21 8.07 -14.04
N ASP A 120 12.31 7.95 -14.76
CA ASP A 120 12.60 6.80 -15.61
C ASP A 120 13.44 5.73 -14.87
N ASP A 121 13.72 5.96 -13.58
CA ASP A 121 14.46 5.01 -12.76
C ASP A 121 13.65 3.75 -12.46
N THR A 122 14.34 2.69 -12.09
CA THR A 122 13.72 1.44 -11.67
C THR A 122 12.89 1.64 -10.41
N LEU A 123 11.81 0.86 -10.27
CA LEU A 123 10.98 0.87 -9.07
C LEU A 123 11.78 0.55 -7.80
N GLU A 124 12.75 -0.36 -7.91
CA GLU A 124 13.70 -0.69 -6.84
C GLU A 124 14.49 0.53 -6.38
N ASN A 125 15.10 1.28 -7.29
CA ASN A 125 15.88 2.47 -6.93
C ASN A 125 14.99 3.57 -6.31
N LYS A 126 13.79 3.78 -6.85
CA LYS A 126 12.81 4.71 -6.28
C LYS A 126 12.41 4.32 -4.85
N ILE A 127 12.12 3.04 -4.60
CA ILE A 127 11.81 2.55 -3.25
C ILE A 127 13.03 2.69 -2.32
N ASN A 128 14.23 2.36 -2.79
CA ASN A 128 15.45 2.53 -2.00
C ASN A 128 15.71 3.99 -1.62
N ALA A 129 15.31 4.96 -2.46
CA ALA A 129 15.35 6.37 -2.10
C ALA A 129 14.40 6.70 -0.94
N LEU A 130 13.18 6.14 -0.93
CA LEU A 130 12.23 6.28 0.18
C LEU A 130 12.74 5.64 1.47
N LEU A 131 13.29 4.42 1.39
CA LEU A 131 13.90 3.72 2.52
C LEU A 131 15.08 4.50 3.10
N SER A 132 15.91 5.07 2.23
CA SER A 132 17.02 5.94 2.64
C SER A 132 16.52 7.18 3.38
N SER A 133 15.42 7.78 2.94
CA SER A 133 14.80 8.92 3.63
C SER A 133 14.16 8.52 4.96
N LEU A 134 13.48 7.37 5.04
CA LEU A 134 12.98 6.83 6.32
C LEU A 134 14.12 6.69 7.34
N LYS A 135 15.23 6.05 6.96
CA LYS A 135 16.39 5.88 7.84
C LYS A 135 16.99 7.23 8.25
N LYS A 136 17.28 8.10 7.28
CA LYS A 136 18.05 9.34 7.50
C LYS A 136 17.24 10.46 8.12
N ASP A 137 16.00 10.66 7.68
CA ASP A 137 15.19 11.84 7.99
C ASP A 137 14.14 11.56 9.06
N TYR A 138 13.59 10.35 9.15
CA TYR A 138 12.61 9.97 10.16
C TYR A 138 13.26 9.32 11.39
N PHE A 139 13.82 8.12 11.23
CA PHE A 139 14.39 7.36 12.36
C PHE A 139 15.67 7.98 12.91
N LYS A 140 16.50 8.57 12.03
CA LYS A 140 17.78 9.22 12.39
C LYS A 140 18.68 8.31 13.23
N ASP A 141 18.61 7.01 12.97
CA ASP A 141 19.33 5.97 13.68
C ASP A 141 20.09 5.10 12.68
N GLU A 142 21.41 5.04 12.81
CA GLU A 142 22.24 4.22 11.94
C GLU A 142 21.98 2.73 12.07
N LYS A 143 21.41 2.31 13.22
CA LYS A 143 21.04 0.92 13.49
C LYS A 143 19.66 0.54 12.96
N ALA A 144 18.84 1.51 12.55
CA ALA A 144 17.55 1.26 11.91
C ALA A 144 17.77 0.76 10.47
N ASN A 145 18.27 -0.46 10.33
CA ASN A 145 18.54 -1.07 9.04
C ASN A 145 17.24 -1.58 8.42
N ILE A 146 16.75 -0.86 7.43
CA ILE A 146 15.57 -1.19 6.62
C ILE A 146 16.02 -1.38 5.18
N GLN A 147 15.62 -2.49 4.57
CA GLN A 147 16.03 -2.83 3.21
C GLN A 147 14.86 -3.39 2.40
N LEU A 148 14.90 -3.16 1.10
CA LEU A 148 14.03 -3.84 0.15
C LEU A 148 14.57 -5.26 -0.07
N GLU A 149 13.75 -6.27 0.16
CA GLU A 149 14.12 -7.68 -0.04
C GLU A 149 13.67 -8.20 -1.40
N SER A 150 12.47 -7.83 -1.85
CA SER A 150 11.98 -8.17 -3.19
C SER A 150 10.79 -7.31 -3.61
N ILE A 151 10.49 -7.31 -4.91
CA ILE A 151 9.22 -6.82 -5.46
C ILE A 151 8.61 -7.94 -6.29
N ASN A 152 7.48 -8.48 -5.87
CA ASN A 152 6.78 -9.58 -6.55
C ASN A 152 5.31 -9.21 -6.75
N ASP A 153 4.80 -9.33 -7.99
CA ASP A 153 3.41 -9.00 -8.36
C ASP A 153 2.94 -7.58 -7.94
N GLY A 154 3.89 -6.64 -7.86
CA GLY A 154 3.65 -5.27 -7.42
C GLY A 154 3.64 -5.10 -5.89
N ILE A 155 4.03 -6.11 -5.12
CA ILE A 155 4.18 -6.06 -3.67
C ILE A 155 5.65 -5.93 -3.31
N ALA A 156 6.02 -4.82 -2.67
CA ALA A 156 7.36 -4.64 -2.11
C ALA A 156 7.44 -5.34 -0.75
N THR A 157 8.37 -6.29 -0.61
CA THR A 157 8.71 -6.88 0.68
C THR A 157 9.92 -6.16 1.25
N ILE A 158 9.76 -5.53 2.40
CA ILE A 158 10.84 -4.88 3.14
C ILE A 158 11.19 -5.69 4.38
N ASN A 159 12.45 -5.59 4.79
CA ASN A 159 12.97 -6.30 5.95
C ASN A 159 13.56 -5.29 6.94
N LEU A 160 13.05 -5.33 8.17
CA LEU A 160 13.61 -4.64 9.32
C LEU A 160 14.66 -5.57 9.93
N VAL A 161 15.93 -5.27 9.65
CA VAL A 161 17.07 -6.09 10.05
C VAL A 161 17.57 -5.66 11.43
N ASP A 162 17.94 -6.64 12.25
CA ASP A 162 18.26 -6.52 13.67
C ASP A 162 17.04 -6.14 14.52
N GLU A 163 16.25 -7.15 14.83
CA GLU A 163 15.04 -7.05 15.68
C GLU A 163 15.27 -6.21 16.95
N ASN A 164 16.44 -6.34 17.58
CA ASN A 164 16.72 -5.63 18.83
C ASN A 164 16.87 -4.12 18.63
N SER A 165 17.44 -3.71 17.50
CA SER A 165 17.54 -2.29 17.14
C SER A 165 16.17 -1.71 16.82
N TRP A 166 15.30 -2.48 16.15
CA TRP A 166 13.95 -2.05 15.81
C TRP A 166 13.00 -1.99 17.00
N ARG A 167 13.14 -2.90 17.98
CA ARG A 167 12.31 -2.93 19.19
C ARG A 167 12.20 -1.59 19.91
N GLN A 168 13.28 -0.82 19.94
CA GLN A 168 13.29 0.51 20.59
C GLN A 168 12.39 1.52 19.86
N HIS A 169 12.28 1.41 18.54
CA HIS A 169 11.42 2.26 17.74
C HIS A 169 9.95 1.87 17.93
N PHE A 170 9.64 0.57 18.02
CA PHE A 170 8.25 0.12 18.15
C PHE A 170 7.72 0.12 19.60
N GLN A 171 8.49 0.56 20.58
CA GLN A 171 8.08 0.51 21.98
C GLN A 171 6.81 1.35 22.26
N GLY A 172 5.82 0.70 22.88
CA GLY A 172 4.55 1.31 23.28
C GLY A 172 3.54 1.40 22.13
N SER A 173 2.24 1.27 22.44
CA SER A 173 1.19 1.12 21.42
C SER A 173 1.13 2.27 20.42
N THR A 174 1.20 3.53 20.88
CA THR A 174 1.19 4.70 19.99
C THR A 174 2.45 4.76 19.12
N GLY A 175 3.63 4.53 19.70
CA GLY A 175 4.90 4.55 18.97
C GLY A 175 4.97 3.45 17.90
N GLY A 176 4.58 2.23 18.27
CA GLY A 176 4.52 1.09 17.35
C GLY A 176 3.57 1.33 16.18
N TYR A 177 2.36 1.82 16.44
CA TYR A 177 1.38 2.15 15.39
C TYR A 177 1.90 3.25 14.45
N ILE A 178 2.38 4.37 15.00
CA ILE A 178 2.90 5.49 14.20
C ILE A 178 4.07 5.02 13.34
N ASN A 179 5.03 4.28 13.89
CA ASN A 179 6.20 3.85 13.13
C ASN A 179 5.87 2.86 12.02
N GLN A 180 4.92 1.95 12.27
CA GLN A 180 4.37 1.11 11.21
C GLN A 180 3.77 1.95 10.10
N LYS A 181 2.83 2.84 10.44
CA LYS A 181 2.11 3.65 9.46
C LYS A 181 3.05 4.58 8.70
N THR A 182 4.05 5.15 9.36
CA THR A 182 5.12 5.93 8.73
C THR A 182 5.86 5.14 7.67
N ILE A 183 6.32 3.92 7.97
CA ILE A 183 7.01 3.07 6.98
C ILE A 183 6.07 2.75 5.82
N VAL A 184 4.88 2.23 6.13
CA VAL A 184 3.93 1.74 5.12
C VAL A 184 3.45 2.87 4.21
N GLU A 185 3.01 4.00 4.77
CA GLU A 185 2.41 5.09 3.99
C GLU A 185 3.46 5.85 3.18
N THR A 186 4.69 5.93 3.69
CA THR A 186 5.85 6.42 2.92
C THR A 186 6.17 5.51 1.75
N LEU A 187 6.04 4.19 1.88
CA LEU A 187 6.31 3.31 0.75
C LEU A 187 5.14 3.27 -0.25
N LEU A 188 3.90 3.30 0.22
CA LEU A 188 2.73 3.20 -0.65
C LEU A 188 2.48 4.45 -1.49
N GLN A 189 2.95 5.63 -1.06
CA GLN A 189 2.76 6.90 -1.78
C GLN A 189 1.33 7.04 -2.31
N ARG A 190 0.32 6.89 -1.44
CA ARG A 190 -1.08 6.73 -1.87
C ARG A 190 -1.57 7.85 -2.79
N ASP A 191 -1.04 9.04 -2.62
CA ASP A 191 -1.40 10.25 -3.38
C ASP A 191 -0.64 10.37 -4.73
N TYR A 192 0.23 9.41 -5.09
CA TYR A 192 1.04 9.47 -6.32
C TYR A 192 0.34 8.80 -7.52
N ASP A 193 -0.23 9.57 -8.44
CA ASP A 193 -1.08 9.02 -9.50
C ASP A 193 -0.37 8.20 -10.60
N GLY A 194 0.96 8.06 -10.53
CA GLY A 194 1.74 7.25 -11.49
C GLY A 194 1.74 5.75 -11.19
N GLU A 195 2.37 4.99 -12.09
CA GLU A 195 2.61 3.56 -11.88
C GLU A 195 3.48 3.34 -10.64
N TRP A 196 3.02 2.47 -9.73
CA TRP A 196 3.63 2.25 -8.43
C TRP A 196 3.35 0.84 -7.89
N ILE A 197 3.94 0.53 -6.73
CA ILE A 197 3.60 -0.71 -6.00
C ILE A 197 2.14 -0.69 -5.56
N LYS A 198 1.55 -1.89 -5.58
CA LYS A 198 0.19 -2.18 -5.11
C LYS A 198 0.14 -2.42 -3.61
N GLY A 199 1.25 -2.85 -3.02
CA GLY A 199 1.28 -3.15 -1.60
C GLY A 199 2.67 -3.32 -1.03
N VAL A 200 2.68 -3.42 0.29
CA VAL A 200 3.88 -3.45 1.13
C VAL A 200 3.75 -4.61 2.11
N ASN A 201 4.74 -5.48 2.16
CA ASN A 201 4.85 -6.58 3.12
C ASN A 201 6.09 -6.35 4.00
N VAL A 202 5.95 -6.46 5.32
CA VAL A 202 7.04 -6.18 6.26
C VAL A 202 7.51 -7.48 6.91
N LEU A 203 8.82 -7.70 6.89
CA LEU A 203 9.50 -8.78 7.58
C LEU A 203 10.37 -8.22 8.71
N ILE A 204 10.58 -9.01 9.75
CA ILE A 204 11.55 -8.76 10.82
C ILE A 204 12.58 -9.88 10.76
N ASP A 205 13.85 -9.53 10.55
CA ASP A 205 14.94 -10.51 10.35
C ASP A 205 14.60 -11.60 9.31
N GLY A 206 13.99 -11.17 8.20
CA GLY A 206 13.59 -12.04 7.07
C GLY A 206 12.41 -12.96 7.37
N LYS A 207 11.72 -12.77 8.50
CA LYS A 207 10.56 -13.58 8.89
C LYS A 207 9.30 -12.73 8.97
N LYS A 208 8.19 -13.32 8.54
CA LYS A 208 6.88 -12.72 8.80
C LYS A 208 6.58 -12.81 10.29
N GLN A 209 6.21 -11.70 10.88
CA GLN A 209 5.70 -11.63 12.25
C GLN A 209 4.31 -11.01 12.20
N GLU A 210 3.35 -11.63 12.89
CA GLU A 210 1.99 -11.10 12.99
C GLU A 210 1.99 -9.79 13.77
N VAL A 211 2.59 -9.80 14.96
CA VAL A 211 2.73 -8.60 15.80
C VAL A 211 4.19 -8.45 16.22
N PHE A 212 4.73 -7.25 16.02
CA PHE A 212 6.06 -6.85 16.47
C PHE A 212 5.95 -5.60 17.36
N ASP A 213 6.21 -5.77 18.66
CA ASP A 213 6.18 -4.70 19.67
C ASP A 213 4.99 -3.72 19.46
N HIS A 214 3.77 -4.24 19.53
CA HIS A 214 2.51 -3.48 19.37
C HIS A 214 2.19 -2.96 17.95
N ALA A 215 3.01 -3.24 16.94
CA ALA A 215 2.67 -3.05 15.53
C ALA A 215 2.22 -4.37 14.88
N SER A 216 1.11 -4.37 14.15
CA SER A 216 0.59 -5.56 13.45
C SER A 216 1.06 -5.63 12.00
N PHE A 217 1.92 -6.58 11.66
CA PHE A 217 2.38 -6.87 10.30
C PHE A 217 1.77 -8.17 9.73
N GLU A 218 0.57 -8.54 10.22
CA GLU A 218 -0.17 -9.75 9.83
C GLU A 218 -0.47 -9.81 8.33
N GLU A 219 -0.72 -8.66 7.72
CA GLU A 219 -1.24 -8.56 6.37
C GLU A 219 -0.32 -7.74 5.47
N ILE A 220 -0.53 -7.93 4.16
CA ILE A 220 0.04 -7.02 3.16
C ILE A 220 -0.76 -5.72 3.23
N PHE A 221 -0.06 -4.60 3.35
CA PHE A 221 -0.67 -3.29 3.29
C PHE A 221 -0.85 -2.89 1.84
N TYR A 222 -2.09 -2.84 1.35
CA TYR A 222 -2.38 -2.44 -0.01
C TYR A 222 -2.54 -0.93 -0.14
N ARG A 223 -2.17 -0.41 -1.32
CA ARG A 223 -2.34 0.98 -1.75
C ARG A 223 -3.80 1.30 -2.02
#